data_AF-A0A7Z0RT28-F1
#
_entry.id   AF-A0A7Z0RT28-F1
#
_cell.length_a   1.000
_cell.length_b   1.000
_cell.length_c   1.000
_cell.angle_alpha   90.00
_cell.angle_beta   90.00
_cell.angle_gamma   90.00
#
_symmetry.space_group_name_H-M   'P 1'
#
loop_
_entity.id
_entity.type
_entity.pdbx_description
1 polymer ?
#
loop_
_entity_poly.entity_id
_entity_poly.type
_entity_poly.pdbx_seq_one_letter_code
_entity_poly.pdbx_strand_id
1 'polypeptide(L)'
;KQSSDYINEDPTQKDAYDKAIQAAKDLINAQPPTMDKGEIDKALANVNQALNNLHGSDKLLEAQKEASSQLNNFNNLTNGQHGKLVDDIFNAPTKTQVAQVLENAKQLNNTMKALRDSIADNELVLHSSKYINEDPEQQAAYNQA
;
A
#
# COMPACT_ATOMS: atom_id res chain seq x y z
N LYS A 1 4.13 2.51 -21.42
CA LYS A 1 3.12 2.64 -20.33
C LYS A 1 3.75 2.28 -18.98
N GLN A 2 4.93 2.83 -18.65
CA GLN A 2 5.66 2.50 -17.42
C GLN A 2 5.74 3.68 -16.45
N SER A 3 5.12 4.82 -16.77
CA SER A 3 5.05 5.94 -15.84
C SER A 3 4.15 5.61 -14.66
N SER A 4 4.51 6.12 -13.48
CA SER A 4 3.65 6.06 -12.29
C SER A 4 2.27 6.65 -12.58
N ASP A 5 2.21 7.73 -13.38
CA ASP A 5 0.96 8.37 -13.80
C ASP A 5 0.00 7.43 -14.54
N TYR A 6 0.50 6.40 -15.23
CA TYR A 6 -0.36 5.42 -15.87
C TYR A 6 -0.61 4.19 -14.98
N ILE A 7 0.42 3.71 -14.27
CA ILE A 7 0.34 2.47 -13.48
C ILE A 7 -0.64 2.64 -12.32
N ASN A 8 -0.56 3.78 -11.63
CA ASN A 8 -1.33 4.08 -10.43
C ASN A 8 -2.64 4.84 -10.71
N GLU A 9 -3.00 4.98 -11.98
CA GLU A 9 -4.24 5.60 -12.40
C GLU A 9 -5.42 4.62 -12.40
N ASP A 10 -6.62 5.17 -12.38
CA ASP A 10 -7.86 4.43 -12.37
C ASP A 10 -8.13 3.80 -13.75
N PRO A 11 -8.83 2.66 -13.79
CA PRO A 11 -9.07 1.93 -15.03
C PRO A 11 -9.69 2.79 -16.14
N THR A 12 -10.64 3.66 -15.81
CA THR A 12 -11.33 4.51 -16.78
C THR A 12 -10.40 5.48 -17.51
N GLN A 13 -9.49 6.13 -16.79
CA GLN A 13 -8.52 7.07 -17.37
C GLN A 13 -7.46 6.35 -18.18
N LYS A 14 -7.02 5.15 -17.74
CA LYS A 14 -6.13 4.28 -18.51
C LYS A 14 -6.76 3.84 -19.82
N ASP A 15 -8.02 3.41 -19.78
CA ASP A 15 -8.78 3.02 -20.96
C ASP A 15 -8.98 4.20 -21.92
N ALA A 16 -9.23 5.41 -21.40
CA ALA A 16 -9.36 6.62 -22.21
C ALA A 16 -8.04 6.95 -22.94
N TYR A 17 -6.91 6.90 -22.23
CA TYR A 17 -5.58 7.07 -22.83
C TYR A 17 -5.30 6.01 -23.89
N ASP A 18 -5.57 4.76 -23.58
CA ASP A 18 -5.34 3.63 -24.50
C ASP A 18 -6.16 3.74 -25.77
N LYS A 19 -7.44 4.12 -25.66
CA LYS A 19 -8.33 4.36 -26.79
C LYS A 19 -7.88 5.56 -27.63
N ALA A 20 -7.45 6.65 -27.00
CA ALA A 20 -6.96 7.82 -27.73
C ALA A 20 -5.69 7.48 -28.54
N ILE A 21 -4.75 6.73 -27.94
CA ILE A 21 -3.55 6.25 -28.63
C ILE A 21 -3.90 5.29 -29.76
N GLN A 22 -4.85 4.38 -29.55
CA GLN A 22 -5.27 3.45 -30.60
C GLN A 22 -5.93 4.19 -31.76
N ALA A 23 -6.85 5.11 -31.49
CA ALA A 23 -7.49 5.93 -32.52
C ALA A 23 -6.47 6.75 -33.33
N ALA A 24 -5.47 7.33 -32.68
CA ALA A 24 -4.39 8.04 -33.36
C ALA A 24 -3.54 7.10 -34.25
N LYS A 25 -3.25 5.88 -33.78
CA LYS A 25 -2.56 4.86 -34.59
C LYS A 25 -3.38 4.40 -35.78
N ASP A 26 -4.67 4.18 -35.59
CA ASP A 26 -5.57 3.77 -36.66
C ASP A 26 -5.66 4.86 -37.73
N LEU A 27 -5.72 6.13 -37.31
CA LEU A 27 -5.70 7.28 -38.21
C LEU A 27 -4.41 7.35 -39.04
N ILE A 28 -3.24 7.14 -38.41
CA ILE A 28 -1.93 7.14 -39.07
C ILE A 28 -1.82 5.99 -40.09
N ASN A 29 -2.43 4.84 -39.81
CA ASN A 29 -2.37 3.65 -40.65
C ASN A 29 -3.58 3.49 -41.60
N ALA A 30 -4.44 4.50 -41.69
CA ALA A 30 -5.65 4.43 -42.49
C ALA A 30 -5.33 4.26 -43.98
N GLN A 31 -6.14 3.46 -44.69
CA GLN A 31 -6.04 3.28 -46.13
C GLN A 31 -7.43 3.38 -46.79
N PRO A 32 -7.64 4.31 -47.74
CA PRO A 32 -6.70 5.35 -48.18
C PRO A 32 -6.30 6.29 -47.03
N PRO A 33 -5.13 6.96 -47.11
CA PRO A 33 -4.66 7.82 -46.04
C PRO A 33 -5.66 8.96 -45.78
N THR A 34 -5.85 9.33 -44.52
CA THR A 34 -6.64 10.52 -44.19
C THR A 34 -5.89 11.78 -44.64
N MET A 35 -6.61 12.68 -45.29
CA MET A 35 -6.14 14.02 -45.66
C MET A 35 -6.89 15.10 -44.85
N ASP A 36 -7.78 14.69 -43.94
CA ASP A 36 -8.58 15.61 -43.14
C ASP A 36 -7.76 16.10 -41.93
N LYS A 37 -7.30 17.35 -42.02
CA LYS A 37 -6.56 18.00 -40.94
C LYS A 37 -7.39 18.09 -39.65
N GLY A 38 -8.71 18.25 -39.73
CA GLY A 38 -9.59 18.33 -38.58
C GLY A 38 -9.63 17.01 -37.80
N GLU A 39 -9.64 15.87 -38.50
CA GLU A 39 -9.56 14.56 -37.85
C GLU A 39 -8.20 14.36 -37.16
N ILE A 40 -7.12 14.77 -37.81
CA ILE A 40 -5.75 14.69 -37.25
C ILE A 40 -5.63 15.58 -35.99
N ASP A 41 -6.10 16.84 -36.07
CA ASP A 41 -6.06 17.77 -34.95
C ASP A 41 -6.90 17.25 -33.76
N LYS A 42 -8.06 16.64 -34.04
CA LYS A 42 -8.91 16.03 -33.02
C LYS A 42 -8.25 14.82 -32.35
N ALA A 43 -7.62 13.94 -33.13
CA ALA A 43 -6.90 12.79 -32.59
C ALA A 43 -5.74 13.24 -31.69
N LEU A 44 -4.99 14.26 -32.11
CA LEU A 44 -3.92 14.86 -31.32
C LEU A 44 -4.44 15.48 -30.01
N ALA A 45 -5.52 16.26 -30.09
CA ALA A 45 -6.15 16.87 -28.91
C ALA A 45 -6.63 15.81 -27.90
N ASN A 46 -7.24 14.73 -28.39
CA ASN A 46 -7.69 13.62 -27.54
C ASN A 46 -6.54 12.91 -26.84
N VAL A 47 -5.42 12.66 -27.53
CA VAL A 47 -4.22 12.06 -26.92
C VAL A 47 -3.66 12.98 -25.84
N ASN A 48 -3.51 14.27 -26.13
CA ASN A 48 -2.98 15.24 -25.16
C ASN A 48 -3.90 15.37 -23.93
N GLN A 49 -5.21 15.43 -24.13
CA GLN A 49 -6.18 15.48 -23.03
C GLN A 49 -6.12 14.21 -22.19
N ALA A 50 -6.10 13.02 -22.82
CA ALA A 50 -6.04 11.76 -22.09
C ALA A 50 -4.73 11.59 -21.33
N LEU A 51 -3.60 12.05 -21.88
CA LEU A 51 -2.31 12.06 -21.20
C LEU A 51 -2.32 12.98 -19.98
N ASN A 52 -2.86 14.19 -20.12
CA ASN A 52 -2.96 15.16 -19.02
C ASN A 52 -3.90 14.69 -17.89
N ASN A 53 -4.83 13.79 -18.19
CA ASN A 53 -5.75 13.20 -17.21
C ASN A 53 -5.16 11.99 -16.47
N LEU A 54 -3.90 11.62 -16.74
CA LEU A 54 -3.18 10.59 -15.98
C LEU A 54 -2.50 11.25 -14.76
N HIS A 55 -3.06 11.03 -13.59
CA HIS A 55 -2.62 11.56 -12.30
C HIS A 55 -2.19 10.45 -11.32
N GLY A 56 -1.76 9.30 -11.85
CA GLY A 56 -1.39 8.15 -11.04
C GLY A 56 -0.33 8.44 -9.97
N SER A 57 0.64 9.34 -10.22
CA SER A 57 1.66 9.67 -9.20
C SER A 57 1.06 10.40 -8.01
N ASP A 58 0.14 11.35 -8.23
CA ASP A 58 -0.55 12.05 -7.15
C ASP A 58 -1.43 11.08 -6.36
N LYS A 59 -2.10 10.15 -7.06
CA LYS A 59 -2.91 9.10 -6.43
C LYS A 59 -2.07 8.11 -5.61
N LEU A 60 -0.85 7.81 -6.04
CA LEU A 60 0.09 7.02 -5.25
C LEU A 60 0.47 7.76 -3.97
N LEU A 61 0.87 9.02 -4.08
CA LEU A 61 1.26 9.83 -2.93
C LEU A 61 0.10 9.96 -1.92
N GLU A 62 -1.13 10.13 -2.39
CA GLU A 62 -2.30 10.17 -1.53
C GLU A 62 -2.52 8.84 -0.80
N ALA A 63 -2.41 7.71 -1.51
CA ALA A 63 -2.48 6.39 -0.90
C ALA A 63 -1.40 6.17 0.16
N GLN A 64 -0.17 6.64 -0.08
CA GLN A 64 0.94 6.57 0.89
C GLN A 64 0.64 7.38 2.16
N LYS A 65 0.15 8.61 2.01
CA LYS A 65 -0.24 9.46 3.14
C LYS A 65 -1.36 8.84 3.97
N GLU A 66 -2.39 8.34 3.29
CA GLU A 66 -3.52 7.68 3.95
C GLU A 66 -3.08 6.42 4.70
N ALA A 67 -2.26 5.56 4.08
CA ALA A 67 -1.71 4.38 4.76
C ALA A 67 -0.83 4.75 5.97
N SER A 68 0.00 5.78 5.85
CA SER A 68 0.80 6.28 6.97
C SER A 68 -0.07 6.84 8.11
N SER A 69 -1.19 7.49 7.77
CA SER A 69 -2.17 7.96 8.76
C SER A 69 -2.83 6.79 9.48
N GLN A 70 -3.25 5.75 8.76
CA GLN A 70 -3.82 4.54 9.34
C GLN A 70 -2.82 3.80 10.24
N LEU A 71 -1.55 3.73 9.82
CA LEU A 71 -0.46 3.14 10.60
C LEU A 71 -0.29 3.82 11.98
N ASN A 72 -0.55 5.12 12.10
CA ASN A 72 -0.47 5.82 13.38
C ASN A 72 -1.51 5.34 14.41
N ASN A 73 -2.56 4.64 13.97
CA ASN A 73 -3.56 4.05 14.88
C ASN A 73 -3.13 2.66 15.40
N PHE A 74 -1.98 2.14 14.97
CA PHE A 74 -1.46 0.82 15.37
C PHE A 74 -0.62 0.94 16.65
N ASN A 75 -1.32 0.99 17.79
CA ASN A 75 -0.74 1.29 19.11
C ASN A 75 0.15 0.18 19.71
N ASN A 76 0.23 -1.00 19.09
CA ASN A 76 1.03 -2.10 19.59
C ASN A 76 2.38 -2.21 18.87
N LEU A 77 2.67 -1.40 17.87
CA LEU A 77 3.99 -1.43 17.24
C LEU A 77 5.05 -0.79 18.15
N THR A 78 6.31 -1.23 18.03
CA THR A 78 7.43 -0.46 18.59
C THR A 78 7.75 0.73 17.69
N ASN A 79 8.44 1.74 18.23
CA ASN A 79 8.86 2.91 17.44
C ASN A 79 9.72 2.50 16.22
N GLY A 80 10.58 1.50 16.37
CA GLY A 80 11.41 1.00 15.27
C GLY A 80 10.60 0.27 14.18
N GLN A 81 9.61 -0.52 14.58
CA GLN A 81 8.69 -1.16 13.63
C GLN A 81 7.84 -0.12 12.89
N HIS A 82 7.30 0.85 13.62
CA HIS A 82 6.52 1.95 13.03
C HIS A 82 7.34 2.75 12.03
N GLY A 83 8.54 3.22 12.40
CA GLY A 83 9.42 3.97 11.50
C GLY A 83 9.75 3.20 10.21
N LYS A 84 10.10 1.91 10.33
CA LYS A 84 10.37 1.07 9.16
C LYS A 84 9.13 0.93 8.25
N LEU A 85 7.94 0.77 8.82
CA LEU A 85 6.71 0.64 8.06
C LEU A 85 6.32 1.94 7.36
N VAL A 86 6.60 3.10 7.97
CA VAL A 86 6.48 4.40 7.29
C VAL A 86 7.40 4.45 6.07
N ASP A 87 8.67 4.08 6.21
CA ASP A 87 9.61 4.04 5.09
C ASP A 87 9.15 3.06 3.99
N ASP A 88 8.70 1.86 4.36
CA ASP A 88 8.20 0.86 3.41
C ASP A 88 6.95 1.38 2.65
N ILE A 89 6.06 2.13 3.31
CA ILE A 89 4.89 2.76 2.67
C ILE A 89 5.34 3.79 1.63
N PHE A 90 6.24 4.71 1.98
CA PHE A 90 6.67 5.77 1.05
C PHE A 90 7.59 5.28 -0.06
N ASN A 91 8.27 4.15 0.13
CA ASN A 91 9.08 3.49 -0.90
C ASN A 91 8.28 2.55 -1.82
N ALA A 92 7.01 2.25 -1.50
CA ALA A 92 6.17 1.39 -2.32
C ALA A 92 5.84 2.08 -3.67
N PRO A 93 6.19 1.49 -4.84
CA PRO A 93 6.03 2.15 -6.13
C PRO A 93 4.61 2.08 -6.69
N THR A 94 3.70 1.35 -6.05
CA THR A 94 2.31 1.21 -6.50
C THR A 94 1.30 1.27 -5.36
N LYS A 95 0.07 1.72 -5.67
CA LYS A 95 -1.05 1.73 -4.70
C LYS A 95 -1.30 0.34 -4.10
N THR A 96 -1.13 -0.71 -4.90
CA THR A 96 -1.26 -2.11 -4.44
C THR A 96 -0.19 -2.48 -3.43
N GLN A 97 1.06 -2.09 -3.66
CA GLN A 97 2.13 -2.37 -2.70
C GLN A 97 1.95 -1.56 -1.41
N VAL A 98 1.50 -0.30 -1.49
CA VAL A 98 1.12 0.48 -0.29
C VAL A 98 0.08 -0.26 0.55
N ALA A 99 -0.98 -0.76 -0.08
CA ALA A 99 -2.01 -1.54 0.61
C ALA A 99 -1.44 -2.84 1.24
N GLN A 100 -0.51 -3.52 0.55
CA GLN A 100 0.14 -4.71 1.08
C GLN A 100 1.01 -4.40 2.31
N VAL A 101 1.76 -3.28 2.31
CA VAL A 101 2.54 -2.86 3.48
C VAL A 101 1.61 -2.59 4.67
N LEU A 102 0.48 -1.91 4.44
CA LEU A 102 -0.49 -1.61 5.49
C LEU A 102 -1.14 -2.88 6.08
N GLU A 103 -1.47 -3.87 5.25
CA GLU A 103 -2.00 -5.15 5.72
C GLU A 103 -0.97 -5.92 6.56
N ASN A 104 0.29 -5.93 6.12
CA ASN A 104 1.39 -6.52 6.90
C ASN A 104 1.58 -5.80 8.24
N ALA A 105 1.47 -4.47 8.25
CA ALA A 105 1.55 -3.66 9.46
C ALA A 105 0.42 -3.99 10.45
N LYS A 106 -0.80 -4.21 9.95
CA LYS A 106 -1.95 -4.61 10.77
C LYS A 106 -1.74 -5.97 11.42
N GLN A 107 -1.22 -6.94 10.67
CA GLN A 107 -0.89 -8.26 11.20
C GLN A 107 0.21 -8.16 12.26
N LEU A 108 1.28 -7.42 12.00
CA LEU A 108 2.35 -7.20 12.96
C LEU A 108 1.83 -6.53 14.25
N ASN A 109 0.97 -5.53 14.13
CA ASN A 109 0.35 -4.88 15.29
C ASN A 109 -0.45 -5.87 16.14
N ASN A 110 -1.21 -6.77 15.53
CA ASN A 110 -1.96 -7.80 16.25
C ASN A 110 -1.03 -8.81 16.94
N THR A 111 0.03 -9.26 16.26
CA THR A 111 1.04 -10.14 16.86
C THR A 111 1.75 -9.47 18.04
N MET A 112 2.09 -8.19 17.91
CA MET A 112 2.70 -7.43 19.00
C MET A 112 1.75 -7.21 20.18
N LYS A 113 0.44 -7.15 19.94
CA LYS A 113 -0.55 -7.15 21.01
C LYS A 113 -0.52 -8.48 21.76
N ALA A 114 -0.64 -9.59 21.02
CA ALA A 114 -0.64 -10.93 21.60
C ALA A 114 0.64 -11.22 22.43
N LEU A 115 1.80 -10.75 21.95
CA LEU A 115 3.05 -10.84 22.68
C LEU A 115 3.00 -10.08 24.01
N ARG A 116 2.47 -8.86 24.03
CA ARG A 116 2.33 -8.08 25.27
C ARG A 116 1.34 -8.72 26.24
N ASP A 117 0.20 -9.19 25.73
CA ASP A 117 -0.81 -9.87 26.54
C ASP A 117 -0.19 -11.12 27.21
N SER A 118 0.59 -11.93 26.48
CA SER A 118 1.25 -13.13 27.01
C SER A 118 2.27 -12.83 28.12
N ILE A 119 3.00 -11.71 28.03
CA ILE A 119 3.95 -11.29 29.07
C ILE A 119 3.19 -10.84 30.32
N ALA A 120 2.13 -10.06 30.16
CA ALA A 120 1.29 -9.62 31.28
C ALA A 120 0.63 -10.81 32.00
N ASP A 121 0.15 -11.80 31.24
CA ASP A 121 -0.39 -13.05 31.80
C ASP A 121 0.67 -13.83 32.59
N ASN A 122 1.92 -13.87 32.11
CA ASN A 122 3.04 -14.48 32.82
C ASN A 122 3.31 -13.75 34.16
N GLU A 123 3.36 -12.42 34.15
CA GLU A 123 3.52 -11.63 35.37
C GLU A 123 2.40 -11.88 36.39
N LEU A 124 1.15 -11.99 35.95
CA LEU A 124 0.03 -12.34 36.83
C LEU A 124 0.17 -13.73 37.46
N VAL A 125 0.65 -14.71 36.68
CA VAL A 125 0.92 -16.06 37.20
C VAL A 125 2.02 -16.01 38.26
N LEU A 126 3.12 -15.30 38.03
CA LEU A 126 4.22 -15.17 39.00
C LEU A 126 3.78 -14.59 40.35
N HIS A 127 2.78 -13.70 40.36
CA HIS A 127 2.23 -13.12 41.59
C HIS A 127 1.06 -13.93 42.17
N SER A 128 0.64 -15.00 41.52
CA SER A 128 -0.47 -15.81 41.99
C SER A 128 -0.06 -16.71 43.16
N SER A 129 -0.96 -16.91 44.12
CA SER A 129 -0.74 -17.85 45.22
C SER A 129 -0.46 -19.28 44.72
N LYS A 130 -0.96 -19.65 43.53
CA LYS A 130 -0.68 -20.95 42.93
C LYS A 130 0.81 -21.11 42.59
N TYR A 131 1.40 -20.10 41.95
CA TYR A 131 2.82 -20.10 41.62
C TYR A 131 3.72 -19.97 42.86
N ILE A 132 3.40 -19.03 43.77
CA ILE A 132 4.20 -18.79 44.98
C ILE A 132 4.32 -20.05 45.86
N ASN A 133 3.28 -20.89 45.89
CA ASN A 133 3.25 -22.13 46.66
C ASN A 133 3.64 -23.38 45.86
N GLU A 134 4.04 -23.24 44.59
CA GLU A 134 4.42 -24.36 43.73
C GLU A 134 5.83 -24.87 44.06
N ASP A 135 6.14 -26.12 43.68
CA ASP A 135 7.46 -26.70 43.93
C ASP A 135 8.61 -25.87 43.30
N PRO A 136 9.77 -25.70 43.98
CA PRO A 136 10.88 -24.88 43.48
C PRO A 136 11.39 -25.27 42.08
N GLU A 137 11.36 -26.57 41.74
CA GLU A 137 11.76 -27.05 40.41
C GLU A 137 10.79 -26.59 39.31
N GLN A 138 9.49 -26.54 39.62
CA GLN A 138 8.45 -26.06 38.69
C GLN A 138 8.47 -24.54 38.56
N GLN A 139 8.75 -23.82 39.65
CA GLN A 139 9.00 -22.37 39.61
C GLN A 139 10.21 -22.03 38.71
N ALA A 140 11.31 -22.79 38.86
CA ALA A 140 12.50 -22.61 38.04
C ALA A 140 12.26 -22.94 36.55
N ALA A 141 11.50 -24.00 36.25
CA ALA A 141 11.13 -24.36 34.89
C ALA A 141 10.25 -23.29 34.23
N TYR A 142 9.28 -22.72 34.96
CA TYR A 142 8.42 -21.65 34.46
C TYR A 142 9.18 -20.34 34.19
N ASN A 143 10.18 -20.00 35.01
CA ASN A 143 10.99 -18.78 34.85
C ASN A 143 12.02 -18.85 33.71
N GLN A 144 12.28 -20.04 33.17
CA GLN A 144 13.24 -20.27 32.08
C GLN A 144 12.58 -20.42 30.70
N ALA A 145 11.24 -20.49 30.66
CA ALA A 145 10.44 -20.61 29.44
C ALA A 145 10.13 -19.23 28.83
#